data_AF-X1LY42-F1
#
_entry.id   AF-X1LY42-F1
#
_cell.length_a   1.000
_cell.length_b   1.000
_cell.length_c   1.000
_cell.angle_alpha   90.00
_cell.angle_beta   90.00
_cell.angle_gamma   90.00
#
_symmetry.space_group_name_H-M   'P 1'
#
loop_
_entity.id
_entity.type
_entity.pdbx_description
1 polymer ?
#
loop_
_entity_poly.entity_id
_entity_poly.type
_entity_poly.pdbx_seq_one_letter_code
_entity_poly.pdbx_strand_id
1 'polypeptide(L)'
;LMAQKAEEYGSHDKTFQAPADGTIRLVDADGATIMGQPVESGDIFRMCQTKDAPIRNWVQLAVARAKATGSPAVFWLDENRAHDAQIIKKVNEYLPQQDTTGIDIHIAKPTEAMKFSLERIRKGQDTISVTGNVLRDYLTDLFPILELGTSSRVLSVVPLMNGGGLFEPSAR
;
A
#
# COMPACT_ATOMS: atom_id res chain seq x y z
N LEU A 1 2.62 -0.96 -2.67
CA LEU A 1 3.86 -0.79 -1.89
C LEU A 1 4.29 -2.15 -1.37
N MET A 2 5.49 -2.65 -1.67
CA MET A 2 5.89 -4.02 -1.27
C MET A 2 7.36 -4.20 -0.88
N ALA A 3 8.25 -3.31 -1.33
CA ALA A 3 9.68 -3.49 -1.16
C ALA A 3 10.08 -3.58 0.32
N GLN A 4 11.07 -4.45 0.60
CA GLN A 4 11.60 -4.69 1.94
C GLN A 4 10.58 -5.21 2.97
N LYS A 5 9.65 -6.06 2.53
CA LYS A 5 8.58 -6.64 3.36
C LYS A 5 7.76 -5.54 4.06
N ALA A 6 7.33 -4.56 3.27
CA ALA A 6 6.54 -3.44 3.78
C ALA A 6 5.23 -3.92 4.42
N GLU A 7 4.82 -3.22 5.48
CA GLU A 7 3.52 -3.36 6.14
C GLU A 7 3.30 -4.76 6.76
N GLU A 8 2.14 -5.38 6.55
CA GLU A 8 1.75 -6.63 7.18
C GLU A 8 2.66 -7.81 6.80
N TYR A 9 3.25 -7.80 5.61
CA TYR A 9 4.14 -8.88 5.14
C TYR A 9 5.47 -8.96 5.91
N GLY A 10 5.83 -7.91 6.62
CA GLY A 10 7.00 -7.88 7.50
C GLY A 10 6.68 -8.12 8.96
N SER A 11 5.44 -8.50 9.31
CA SER A 11 4.95 -8.49 10.70
C SER A 11 5.06 -9.82 11.45
N HIS A 12 5.40 -10.92 10.77
CA HIS A 12 5.30 -12.27 11.34
C HIS A 12 6.13 -12.46 12.61
N ASP A 13 7.37 -11.98 12.62
CA ASP A 13 8.29 -11.99 13.78
C ASP A 13 7.91 -10.98 14.88
N LYS A 14 6.91 -10.14 14.62
CA LYS A 14 6.37 -9.10 15.52
C LYS A 14 4.88 -9.33 15.80
N THR A 15 4.42 -10.57 15.65
CA THR A 15 3.05 -10.99 15.95
C THR A 15 3.10 -12.02 17.07
N PHE A 16 2.34 -11.79 18.13
CA PHE A 16 2.27 -12.73 19.25
C PHE A 16 0.93 -12.63 19.96
N GLN A 17 0.58 -13.72 20.63
CA GLN A 17 -0.58 -13.77 21.50
C GLN A 17 -0.22 -13.20 22.86
N ALA A 18 -1.04 -12.29 23.38
CA ALA A 18 -0.86 -11.71 24.70
C ALA A 18 -1.03 -12.82 25.77
N PRO A 19 -0.02 -13.04 26.64
CA PRO A 19 -0.07 -14.15 27.60
C PRO A 19 -0.96 -13.87 28.82
N ALA A 20 -1.30 -12.60 29.05
CA ALA A 20 -2.11 -12.12 30.16
C ALA A 20 -2.61 -10.69 29.88
N ASP A 21 -3.56 -10.23 30.69
CA ASP A 21 -4.05 -8.85 30.66
C ASP A 21 -2.93 -7.86 31.00
N GLY A 22 -2.89 -6.72 30.31
CA GLY A 22 -1.89 -5.69 30.56
C GLY A 22 -1.73 -4.70 29.42
N THR A 23 -0.50 -4.26 29.19
CA THR A 23 -0.17 -3.32 28.11
C THR A 23 1.12 -3.74 27.43
N ILE A 24 1.05 -3.95 26.11
CA ILE A 24 2.23 -4.15 25.28
C ILE A 24 2.75 -2.78 24.88
N ARG A 25 4.06 -2.55 25.08
CA ARG A 25 4.72 -1.27 24.78
C ARG A 25 5.84 -1.46 23.79
N LEU A 26 5.92 -0.53 22.84
CA LEU A 26 7.11 -0.29 22.04
C LEU A 26 7.94 0.79 22.74
N VAL A 27 9.17 0.46 23.10
CA VAL A 27 10.10 1.39 23.76
C VAL A 27 11.32 1.65 22.87
N ASP A 28 11.89 2.85 22.96
CA ASP A 28 13.18 3.15 22.34
C ASP A 28 14.36 2.60 23.16
N ALA A 29 15.58 2.87 22.68
CA ALA A 29 16.82 2.42 23.33
C ALA A 29 17.03 3.06 24.72
N ASP A 30 16.44 4.23 24.97
CA ASP A 30 16.51 4.94 26.25
C ASP A 30 15.39 4.51 27.22
N GLY A 31 14.51 3.61 26.78
CA GLY A 31 13.38 3.07 27.55
C GLY A 31 12.12 3.93 27.51
N ALA A 32 12.09 5.00 26.72
CA ALA A 32 10.90 5.83 26.56
C ALA A 32 9.86 5.08 25.71
N THR A 33 8.60 5.17 26.11
CA THR A 33 7.50 4.49 25.39
C THR A 33 7.11 5.29 24.16
N ILE A 34 7.30 4.69 22.98
CA ILE A 34 6.90 5.24 21.68
C ILE A 34 5.42 4.95 21.41
N MET A 35 4.97 3.71 21.70
CA MET A 35 3.59 3.26 21.52
C MET A 35 3.20 2.30 22.64
N GLY A 36 1.92 2.28 23.01
CA GLY A 36 1.37 1.35 24.00
C GLY A 36 -0.04 0.92 23.63
N GLN A 37 -0.34 -0.37 23.80
CA GLN A 37 -1.63 -0.96 23.51
C GLN A 37 -2.09 -1.82 24.70
N PRO A 38 -3.22 -1.48 25.35
CA PRO A 38 -3.87 -2.38 26.29
C PRO A 38 -4.29 -3.67 25.58
N VAL A 39 -4.09 -4.81 26.25
CA VAL A 39 -4.43 -6.14 25.73
C VAL A 39 -4.99 -7.01 26.85
N GLU A 40 -5.83 -7.97 26.47
CA GLU A 40 -6.34 -9.05 27.31
C GLU A 40 -5.64 -10.37 26.98
N SER A 41 -5.68 -11.32 27.91
CA SER A 41 -5.15 -12.66 27.70
C SER A 41 -5.78 -13.31 26.46
N GLY A 42 -4.92 -13.71 25.51
CA GLY A 42 -5.34 -14.35 24.28
C GLY A 42 -5.48 -13.42 23.07
N ASP A 43 -5.40 -12.10 23.26
CA ASP A 43 -5.40 -11.12 22.17
C ASP A 43 -4.21 -11.33 21.23
N ILE A 44 -4.41 -11.08 19.93
CA ILE A 44 -3.31 -11.07 18.96
C ILE A 44 -2.79 -9.64 18.81
N PHE A 45 -1.61 -9.40 19.36
CA PHE A 45 -0.87 -8.17 19.10
C PHE A 45 0.01 -8.33 17.86
N ARG A 46 0.09 -7.27 17.06
CA ARG A 46 0.91 -7.24 15.85
C ARG A 46 1.50 -5.86 15.61
N MET A 47 2.76 -5.81 15.18
CA MET A 47 3.42 -4.60 14.72
C MET A 47 3.93 -4.73 13.29
N CYS A 48 3.69 -3.70 12.49
CA CYS A 48 4.13 -3.58 11.09
C CYS A 48 5.20 -2.49 10.95
N GLN A 49 6.00 -2.56 9.90
CA GLN A 49 6.98 -1.53 9.59
C GLN A 49 7.04 -1.26 8.09
N THR A 50 7.29 -0.01 7.73
CA THR A 50 7.49 0.42 6.34
C THR A 50 8.59 1.47 6.32
N LYS A 51 9.61 1.24 5.49
CA LYS A 51 10.74 2.18 5.40
C LYS A 51 10.45 3.29 4.41
N ASP A 52 11.10 4.43 4.63
CA ASP A 52 10.91 5.64 3.85
C ASP A 52 11.29 5.49 2.36
N ALA A 53 12.46 4.93 2.07
CA ALA A 53 12.94 4.74 0.69
C ALA A 53 11.95 3.93 -0.19
N PRO A 54 11.39 2.80 0.28
CA PRO A 54 10.27 2.12 -0.40
C PRO A 54 9.06 3.01 -0.70
N ILE A 55 8.65 3.90 0.21
CA ILE A 55 7.51 4.80 0.01
C ILE A 55 7.82 5.80 -1.10
N ARG A 56 9.01 6.42 -1.07
CA ARG A 56 9.47 7.36 -2.10
C ARG A 56 9.45 6.72 -3.50
N ASN A 57 10.01 5.52 -3.62
CA ASN A 57 10.02 4.79 -4.90
C ASN A 57 8.60 4.43 -5.36
N TRP A 58 7.72 4.04 -4.43
CA TRP A 58 6.32 3.75 -4.74
C TRP A 58 5.55 4.96 -5.26
N VAL A 59 5.77 6.16 -4.69
CA VAL A 59 5.20 7.42 -5.21
C VAL A 59 5.73 7.74 -6.61
N GLN A 60 7.04 7.60 -6.83
CA GLN A 60 7.66 7.82 -8.13
C GLN A 60 7.07 6.88 -9.20
N LEU A 61 6.89 5.61 -8.87
CA LEU A 61 6.29 4.63 -9.79
C LEU A 61 4.84 5.00 -10.14
N ALA A 62 4.04 5.44 -9.15
CA ALA A 62 2.67 5.88 -9.39
C ALA A 62 2.59 7.02 -10.41
N VAL A 63 3.43 8.05 -10.25
CA VAL A 63 3.52 9.18 -11.18
C VAL A 63 3.96 8.74 -12.57
N ALA A 64 4.99 7.88 -12.64
CA ALA A 64 5.49 7.37 -13.91
C ALA A 64 4.41 6.58 -14.67
N ARG A 65 3.60 5.78 -13.97
CA ARG A 65 2.50 5.02 -14.59
C ARG A 65 1.36 5.92 -15.04
N ALA A 66 0.93 6.88 -14.21
CA ALA A 66 -0.10 7.85 -14.56
C ALA A 66 0.29 8.65 -15.82
N LYS A 67 1.55 9.07 -15.92
CA LYS A 67 2.07 9.75 -17.13
C LYS A 67 2.08 8.87 -18.36
N ALA A 68 2.52 7.63 -18.20
CA ALA A 68 2.65 6.71 -19.32
C ALA A 68 1.30 6.31 -19.93
N THR A 69 0.23 6.25 -19.13
CA THR A 69 -1.09 5.81 -19.60
C THR A 69 -2.10 6.96 -19.78
N GLY A 70 -1.87 8.11 -19.15
CA GLY A 70 -2.85 9.20 -19.08
C GLY A 70 -4.07 8.89 -18.20
N SER A 71 -4.08 7.74 -17.52
CA SER A 71 -5.16 7.34 -16.62
C SER A 71 -5.01 8.04 -15.26
N PRO A 72 -6.11 8.42 -14.59
CA PRO A 72 -6.03 8.92 -13.22
C PRO A 72 -5.47 7.85 -12.28
N ALA A 73 -4.65 8.28 -11.33
CA ALA A 73 -4.09 7.42 -10.28
C ALA A 73 -4.67 7.79 -8.91
N VAL A 74 -5.15 6.80 -8.18
CA VAL A 74 -5.74 7.00 -6.86
C VAL A 74 -4.88 6.29 -5.83
N PHE A 75 -4.40 6.99 -4.82
CA PHE A 75 -3.78 6.43 -3.63
C PHE A 75 -4.87 5.99 -2.65
N TRP A 76 -4.93 4.69 -2.34
CA TRP A 76 -5.99 4.10 -1.51
C TRP A 76 -5.55 4.11 -0.06
N LEU A 77 -5.79 5.23 0.63
CA LEU A 77 -5.30 5.50 1.99
C LEU A 77 -6.43 6.09 2.82
N ASP A 78 -6.69 5.52 3.99
CA ASP A 78 -7.70 6.02 4.92
C ASP A 78 -7.06 6.87 6.02
N GLU A 79 -7.31 8.18 6.02
CA GLU A 79 -6.77 9.10 7.03
C GLU A 79 -7.15 8.72 8.49
N ASN A 80 -8.21 7.94 8.67
CA ASN A 80 -8.63 7.45 10.00
C ASN A 80 -7.81 6.25 10.49
N ARG A 81 -7.00 5.64 9.61
CA ARG A 81 -6.01 4.64 10.02
C ARG A 81 -4.69 5.35 10.32
N ALA A 82 -4.22 5.22 11.56
CA ALA A 82 -2.98 5.87 12.00
C ALA A 82 -1.77 5.58 11.10
N HIS A 83 -1.66 4.35 10.56
CA HIS A 83 -0.64 3.97 9.59
C HIS A 83 -0.78 4.76 8.28
N ASP A 84 -1.94 4.66 7.63
CA ASP A 84 -2.23 5.33 6.36
C ASP A 84 -2.07 6.85 6.50
N ALA A 85 -2.45 7.46 7.63
CA ALA A 85 -2.22 8.88 7.90
C ALA A 85 -0.74 9.28 7.84
N GLN A 86 0.18 8.43 8.32
CA GLN A 86 1.62 8.68 8.16
C GLN A 86 2.09 8.48 6.72
N ILE A 87 1.53 7.49 6.01
CA ILE A 87 1.81 7.29 4.58
C ILE A 87 1.32 8.48 3.75
N ILE A 88 0.13 9.04 4.04
CA ILE A 88 -0.42 10.23 3.38
C ILE A 88 0.53 11.41 3.54
N LYS A 89 1.09 11.64 4.74
CA LYS A 89 2.10 12.69 4.95
C LYS A 89 3.30 12.51 4.01
N LYS A 90 3.78 11.27 3.85
CA LYS A 90 4.89 10.94 2.94
C LYS A 90 4.51 11.09 1.47
N VAL A 91 3.30 10.71 1.07
CA VAL A 91 2.79 10.95 -0.28
C VAL A 91 2.76 12.45 -0.56
N ASN A 92 2.23 13.27 0.35
CA ASN A 92 2.17 14.73 0.22
C ASN A 92 3.56 15.39 0.25
N GLU A 93 4.54 14.79 0.93
CA GLU A 93 5.93 15.24 0.92
C GLU A 93 6.60 14.97 -0.44
N TYR A 94 6.35 13.80 -1.05
CA TYR A 94 7.07 13.33 -2.24
C TYR A 94 6.40 13.68 -3.56
N LEU A 95 5.08 13.81 -3.59
CA LEU A 95 4.35 14.11 -4.81
C LEU A 95 4.77 15.46 -5.44
N PRO A 96 4.96 16.56 -4.68
CA PRO A 96 5.45 17.83 -5.23
C PRO A 96 6.89 17.78 -5.78
N GLN A 97 7.65 16.75 -5.43
CA GLN A 97 9.02 16.55 -5.94
C GLN A 97 9.03 15.83 -7.30
N GLN A 98 7.87 15.39 -7.78
CA GLN A 98 7.70 14.78 -9.09
C GLN A 98 7.04 15.78 -10.04
N ASP A 99 7.30 15.65 -11.34
CA ASP A 99 6.52 16.39 -12.33
C ASP A 99 5.15 15.72 -12.49
N THR A 100 4.11 16.40 -12.01
CA THR A 100 2.70 15.97 -12.06
C THR A 100 1.89 16.72 -13.13
N THR A 101 2.57 17.40 -14.07
CA THR A 101 1.89 18.11 -15.15
C THR A 101 1.10 17.14 -16.03
N GLY A 102 -0.18 17.46 -16.26
CA GLY A 102 -1.04 16.72 -17.18
C GLY A 102 -1.51 15.35 -16.66
N ILE A 103 -1.33 15.03 -15.38
CA ILE A 103 -1.86 13.82 -14.76
C ILE A 103 -2.82 14.16 -13.62
N ASP A 104 -3.78 13.27 -13.41
CA ASP A 104 -4.80 13.39 -12.38
C ASP A 104 -4.49 12.40 -11.24
N ILE A 105 -4.21 12.92 -10.04
CA ILE A 105 -3.81 12.13 -8.88
C ILE A 105 -4.70 12.48 -7.69
N HIS A 106 -5.28 11.44 -7.09
CA HIS A 106 -6.17 11.54 -5.93
C HIS A 106 -5.62 10.75 -4.74
N ILE A 107 -6.02 11.15 -3.53
CA ILE A 107 -5.91 10.33 -2.32
C ILE A 107 -7.33 10.12 -1.81
N ALA A 108 -7.76 8.88 -1.64
CA ALA A 108 -9.09 8.55 -1.16
C ALA A 108 -9.05 7.28 -0.31
N LYS A 109 -9.94 7.19 0.69
CA LYS A 109 -10.06 5.95 1.47
C LYS A 109 -10.50 4.79 0.58
N PRO A 110 -10.14 3.53 0.89
CA PRO A 110 -10.34 2.39 0.00
C PRO A 110 -11.77 2.23 -0.53
N THR A 111 -12.78 2.54 0.28
CA THR A 111 -14.19 2.44 -0.14
C THR A 111 -14.61 3.49 -1.16
N GLU A 112 -14.07 4.71 -1.07
CA GLU A 112 -14.32 5.78 -2.04
C GLU A 112 -13.51 5.56 -3.32
N ALA A 113 -12.25 5.16 -3.18
CA ALA A 113 -11.40 4.81 -4.30
C ALA A 113 -11.98 3.65 -5.13
N MET A 114 -12.52 2.62 -4.47
CA MET A 114 -13.21 1.52 -5.15
C MET A 114 -14.45 2.00 -5.90
N LYS A 115 -15.30 2.86 -5.28
CA LYS A 115 -16.48 3.41 -5.96
C LYS A 115 -16.08 4.20 -7.21
N PHE A 116 -15.10 5.09 -7.09
CA PHE A 116 -14.58 5.86 -8.21
C PHE A 116 -14.07 4.96 -9.35
N SER A 117 -13.27 3.94 -9.03
CA SER A 117 -12.79 2.97 -10.03
C SER A 117 -13.92 2.19 -10.69
N LEU A 118 -14.91 1.73 -9.92
CA LEU A 118 -16.06 0.96 -10.45
C LEU A 118 -16.99 1.82 -11.32
N GLU A 119 -17.17 3.09 -11.00
CA GLU A 119 -17.93 4.01 -11.85
C GLU A 119 -17.25 4.25 -13.20
N ARG A 120 -15.92 4.34 -13.20
CA ARG A 120 -15.11 4.54 -14.41
C ARG A 120 -15.04 3.30 -15.29
N ILE A 121 -14.77 2.13 -14.71
CA ILE A 121 -14.65 0.88 -15.48
C ILE A 121 -15.97 0.52 -16.17
N ARG A 122 -17.13 0.80 -15.55
CA ARG A 122 -18.45 0.62 -16.17
C ARG A 122 -18.71 1.54 -17.36
N LYS A 123 -17.96 2.64 -17.47
CA LYS A 123 -17.96 3.57 -18.61
C LYS A 123 -16.84 3.25 -19.62
N GLY A 124 -16.13 2.14 -19.45
CA GLY A 124 -14.98 1.77 -20.30
C GLY A 124 -13.75 2.65 -20.07
N GLN A 125 -13.59 3.20 -18.86
CA GLN A 125 -12.47 4.08 -18.51
C GLN A 125 -11.54 3.42 -17.47
N ASP A 126 -10.24 3.65 -17.63
CA ASP A 126 -9.23 3.06 -16.76
C ASP A 126 -8.94 3.92 -15.51
N THR A 127 -8.48 3.27 -14.45
CA THR A 127 -8.01 3.91 -13.21
C THR A 127 -6.84 3.12 -12.63
N ILE A 128 -5.75 3.80 -12.27
CA ILE A 128 -4.62 3.17 -11.59
C ILE A 128 -4.90 3.15 -10.08
N SER A 129 -4.91 1.96 -9.49
CA SER A 129 -4.95 1.80 -8.03
C SER A 129 -3.53 1.80 -7.46
N VAL A 130 -3.24 2.74 -6.57
CA VAL A 130 -1.95 2.91 -5.91
C VAL A 130 -2.11 2.55 -4.45
N THR A 131 -1.74 1.31 -4.08
CA THR A 131 -2.14 0.73 -2.79
C THR A 131 -0.97 0.23 -1.94
N GLY A 132 -1.26 -0.06 -0.66
CA GLY A 132 -0.40 -0.85 0.23
C GLY A 132 -0.25 -2.31 -0.22
N ASN A 133 0.53 -3.09 0.53
CA ASN A 133 0.95 -4.44 0.20
C ASN A 133 -0.23 -5.43 0.17
N VAL A 134 -1.10 -5.39 1.18
CA VAL A 134 -2.28 -6.27 1.24
C VAL A 134 -3.28 -5.95 0.12
N LEU A 135 -3.58 -4.67 -0.09
CA LEU A 135 -4.52 -4.27 -1.15
C LEU A 135 -3.95 -4.49 -2.55
N ARG A 136 -2.62 -4.48 -2.74
CA ARG A 136 -2.03 -4.93 -4.01
C ARG A 136 -2.54 -6.32 -4.34
N ASP A 137 -2.34 -7.28 -3.42
CA ASP A 137 -2.70 -8.68 -3.67
C ASP A 137 -4.19 -8.85 -3.96
N TYR A 138 -5.04 -8.22 -3.15
CA TYR A 138 -6.49 -8.33 -3.33
C TYR A 138 -6.94 -7.78 -4.68
N LEU A 139 -6.42 -6.61 -5.08
CA LEU A 139 -6.87 -5.93 -6.29
C LEU A 139 -6.29 -6.55 -7.57
N THR A 140 -5.08 -7.12 -7.50
CA THR A 140 -4.47 -7.83 -8.64
C THR A 140 -5.12 -9.19 -8.91
N ASP A 141 -5.87 -9.75 -7.96
CA ASP A 141 -6.78 -10.86 -8.25
C ASP A 141 -8.16 -10.36 -8.70
N LEU A 142 -8.76 -9.46 -7.91
CA LEU A 142 -10.15 -9.03 -8.09
C LEU A 142 -10.44 -8.51 -9.50
N PHE A 143 -9.70 -7.49 -9.96
CA PHE A 143 -10.00 -6.85 -11.24
C PHE A 143 -9.68 -7.74 -12.43
N PRO A 144 -8.52 -8.42 -12.50
CA PRO A 144 -8.25 -9.36 -13.59
C PRO A 144 -9.24 -10.52 -13.68
N ILE A 145 -9.73 -11.05 -12.56
CA ILE A 145 -10.79 -12.07 -12.59
C ILE A 145 -12.07 -11.49 -13.22
N LEU A 146 -12.47 -10.27 -12.87
CA LEU A 146 -13.66 -9.63 -13.41
C LEU A 146 -13.51 -9.24 -14.89
N GLU A 147 -12.32 -8.82 -15.31
CA GLU A 147 -12.05 -8.33 -16.66
C GLU A 147 -11.72 -9.45 -17.66
N LEU A 148 -10.99 -10.46 -17.22
CA LEU A 148 -10.40 -11.51 -18.08
C LEU A 148 -10.89 -12.92 -17.74
N GLY A 149 -11.66 -13.09 -16.67
CA GLY A 149 -12.07 -14.39 -16.16
C GLY A 149 -10.96 -15.18 -15.43
N THR A 150 -9.78 -14.59 -15.23
CA THR A 150 -8.64 -15.20 -14.51
C THR A 150 -7.60 -14.14 -14.10
N SER A 151 -6.91 -14.35 -12.97
CA SER A 151 -5.74 -13.54 -12.58
C SER A 151 -4.40 -14.07 -13.13
N SER A 152 -4.41 -15.22 -13.81
CA SER A 152 -3.20 -15.87 -14.35
C SER A 152 -2.62 -15.24 -15.63
N ARG A 153 -3.26 -14.19 -16.17
CA ARG A 153 -2.85 -13.53 -17.42
C ARG A 153 -2.57 -12.04 -17.21
N VAL A 154 -1.75 -11.73 -16.21
CA VAL A 154 -1.42 -10.35 -15.82
C VAL A 154 0.08 -10.14 -15.91
N LEU A 155 0.48 -8.97 -16.43
CA LEU A 155 1.87 -8.55 -16.42
C LEU A 155 2.27 -8.10 -15.01
N SER A 156 3.12 -8.87 -14.33
CA SER A 156 3.73 -8.48 -13.05
C SER A 156 5.15 -7.94 -13.29
N VAL A 157 5.32 -6.63 -13.11
CA VAL A 157 6.63 -5.96 -13.20
C VAL A 157 6.98 -5.36 -11.85
N VAL A 158 8.14 -5.73 -11.33
CA VAL A 158 8.71 -5.18 -10.10
C VAL A 158 9.98 -4.40 -10.47
N PRO A 159 9.91 -3.06 -10.59
CA PRO A 159 11.10 -2.23 -10.73
C PRO A 159 11.96 -2.37 -9.49
N LEU A 160 13.18 -2.88 -9.64
CA LEU A 160 14.13 -3.00 -8.53
C LEU A 160 14.66 -1.61 -8.18
N MET A 161 14.78 -1.34 -6.88
CA MET A 161 15.31 -0.06 -6.37
C MET A 161 16.72 0.27 -6.90
N ASN A 162 17.50 -0.74 -7.30
CA ASN A 162 18.86 -0.58 -7.82
C ASN A 162 18.93 -0.45 -9.35
N GLY A 163 17.81 -0.14 -10.03
CA GLY A 163 17.79 0.14 -11.47
C GLY A 163 17.61 -1.07 -12.40
N GLY A 164 17.29 -2.25 -11.86
CA GLY A 164 16.90 -3.44 -12.63
C GLY A 164 15.38 -3.63 -12.70
N GLY A 165 14.92 -4.63 -13.44
CA GLY A 165 13.50 -5.04 -13.48
C GLY A 165 13.37 -6.54 -13.21
N LEU A 166 12.50 -6.90 -12.27
CA LEU A 166 12.06 -8.28 -12.10
C LEU A 166 10.71 -8.45 -12.80
N PHE A 167 10.62 -9.46 -13.67
CA PHE A 167 9.41 -9.81 -14.39
C PHE A 167 8.95 -11.17 -13.88
N GLU A 168 7.83 -11.19 -13.16
CA GLU A 168 7.29 -12.42 -12.62
C GLU A 168 6.29 -13.00 -13.63
N PRO A 169 6.36 -14.31 -13.96
CA PRO A 169 5.24 -14.97 -14.62
C PRO A 169 4.02 -14.82 -13.71
N SER A 170 2.86 -14.50 -14.29
CA SER A 170 1.63 -14.12 -13.57
C SER A 170 1.41 -14.97 -12.31
N ALA A 171 1.12 -14.30 -11.20
CA ALA A 171 0.95 -14.91 -9.88
C ALA A 171 0.06 -16.17 -9.95
N ARG A 172 0.53 -17.25 -9.31
CA ARG A 172 -0.21 -18.50 -9.11
C ARG A 172 -0.78 -18.53 -7.71
#